data_AF-A0A858U2N3-F1
#
_entry.id   AF-A0A858U2N3-F1
#
_cell.length_a   1.000
_cell.length_b   1.000
_cell.length_c   1.000
_cell.angle_alpha   90.00
_cell.angle_beta   90.00
_cell.angle_gamma   90.00
#
_symmetry.space_group_name_H-M   'P 1'
#
loop_
_entity.id
_entity.type
_entity.pdbx_description
1 polymer ?
#
loop_
_entity_poly.entity_id
_entity_poly.type
_entity_poly.pdbx_seq_one_letter_code
_entity_poly.pdbx_strand_id
1 'polypeptide(L)'
;MKTLKKLFIVTAPIAVFSTALISCQKDIRFSVNKPWFGEEKSDFFNKVVEEYNKENKSSNSVSVKFEPNNADIIENIKKGSQNIGIVTSTLFNDDKSNKDFMTPIIQTLTRAQKFDLNNFDAKYSNGGQEDSLVKIANEAYKSFAEKPYKDWEDDEYGWNGNIYEKFYGTKEQLSEYYRGLVMIQGTDDEIKEIRAAWDSKDWNKFRNFGIGHGKRNSGSKWFLQEALFKKHFNLENNKFVSFAQDLINNQDKYIEMRSRDIARGANTKYHIVFDELGSFAYTYNSDKKTNKVHDYYTPEKSDVKIEFLTVTEALKYNIFVVDNKTFSIDQQKIMANAILNVWKQGKDNYGPTVGFNGYKIIVDFQKEVIEPFENLFK
;
A
#
# COMPACT_ATOMS: atom_id res chain seq x y z
N MET A 1 69.63 -65.17 -35.09
CA MET A 1 68.16 -64.99 -35.05
C MET A 1 67.82 -64.24 -33.77
N LYS A 2 67.13 -63.11 -33.90
CA LYS A 2 66.92 -62.10 -32.85
C LYS A 2 65.77 -62.50 -31.91
N THR A 3 66.02 -62.38 -30.61
CA THR A 3 65.08 -62.52 -29.51
C THR A 3 64.14 -61.31 -29.41
N LEU A 4 62.82 -61.52 -29.53
CA LEU A 4 61.80 -60.50 -29.28
C LEU A 4 61.40 -60.54 -27.78
N LYS A 5 61.72 -59.48 -27.03
CA LYS A 5 61.14 -59.22 -25.71
C LYS A 5 59.74 -58.61 -25.88
N LYS A 6 58.71 -59.25 -25.33
CA LYS A 6 57.37 -58.66 -25.17
C LYS A 6 57.38 -57.75 -23.95
N LEU A 7 57.13 -56.46 -24.15
CA LEU A 7 56.88 -55.48 -23.09
C LEU A 7 55.36 -55.38 -22.90
N PHE A 8 54.87 -55.77 -21.74
CA PHE A 8 53.48 -55.53 -21.32
C PHE A 8 53.39 -54.10 -20.78
N ILE A 9 52.59 -53.25 -21.45
CA ILE A 9 52.21 -51.93 -20.94
C ILE A 9 50.89 -52.11 -20.20
N VAL A 10 50.94 -52.01 -18.87
CA VAL A 10 49.74 -51.93 -18.01
C VAL A 10 49.35 -50.45 -17.93
N THR A 11 48.31 -50.05 -18.65
CA THR A 11 47.70 -48.73 -18.49
C THR A 11 46.72 -48.77 -17.32
N ALA A 12 47.07 -48.11 -16.21
CA ALA A 12 46.12 -47.84 -15.14
C ALA A 12 45.19 -46.68 -15.55
N PRO A 13 43.86 -46.78 -15.34
CA PRO A 13 42.96 -45.66 -15.55
C PRO A 13 43.12 -44.66 -14.40
N ILE A 14 43.57 -43.45 -14.72
CA ILE A 14 43.52 -42.30 -13.80
C ILE A 14 42.07 -41.82 -13.79
N ALA A 15 41.32 -42.20 -12.76
CA ALA A 15 40.01 -41.64 -12.47
C ALA A 15 40.18 -40.22 -11.93
N VAL A 16 40.06 -39.21 -12.80
CA VAL A 16 39.93 -37.82 -12.40
C VAL A 16 38.50 -37.62 -11.90
N PHE A 17 38.28 -37.76 -10.60
CA PHE A 17 37.07 -37.27 -9.95
C PHE A 17 37.14 -35.74 -9.88
N SER A 18 36.63 -35.05 -10.91
CA SER A 18 36.29 -33.64 -10.81
C SER A 18 34.98 -33.51 -10.04
N THR A 19 35.03 -33.39 -8.72
CA THR A 19 33.91 -32.89 -7.92
C THR A 19 33.77 -31.39 -8.12
N ALA A 20 33.37 -30.98 -9.34
CA ALA A 20 32.77 -29.67 -9.51
C ALA A 20 31.38 -29.75 -8.86
N LEU A 21 31.31 -29.33 -7.59
CA LEU A 21 30.06 -28.90 -6.98
C LEU A 21 29.52 -27.74 -7.82
N ILE A 22 28.73 -28.07 -8.85
CA ILE A 22 27.88 -27.10 -9.52
C ILE A 22 26.84 -26.72 -8.47
N SER A 23 27.18 -25.73 -7.64
CA SER A 23 26.22 -24.95 -6.90
C SER A 23 25.22 -24.46 -7.94
N CYS A 24 24.03 -25.07 -7.97
CA CYS A 24 22.97 -24.70 -8.89
C CYS A 24 22.57 -23.26 -8.52
N GLN A 25 23.12 -22.28 -9.26
CA GLN A 25 22.85 -20.87 -9.05
C GLN A 25 21.34 -20.66 -9.24
N LYS A 26 20.65 -20.36 -8.14
CA LYS A 26 19.23 -19.99 -8.18
C LYS A 26 19.14 -18.49 -8.41
N ASP A 27 18.22 -18.06 -9.26
CA ASP A 27 17.91 -16.64 -9.40
C ASP A 27 16.92 -16.21 -8.30
N ILE A 28 17.24 -15.14 -7.59
CA ILE A 28 16.30 -14.41 -6.75
C ILE A 28 15.62 -13.35 -7.62
N ARG A 29 14.30 -13.44 -7.73
CA ARG A 29 13.49 -12.69 -8.71
C ARG A 29 12.38 -11.94 -7.98
N PHE A 30 12.51 -10.61 -7.95
CA PHE A 30 11.59 -9.71 -7.26
C PHE A 30 10.53 -9.16 -8.22
N SER A 31 9.28 -9.11 -7.75
CA SER A 31 8.18 -8.38 -8.38
C SER A 31 7.72 -7.25 -7.46
N VAL A 32 7.92 -6.01 -7.89
CA VAL A 32 7.80 -4.82 -7.02
C VAL A 32 7.04 -3.72 -7.71
N ASN A 33 6.44 -2.80 -6.96
CA ASN A 33 5.74 -1.66 -7.53
C ASN A 33 6.73 -0.75 -8.28
N LYS A 34 6.30 -0.21 -9.42
CA LYS A 34 7.02 0.86 -10.10
C LYS A 34 7.06 2.11 -9.19
N PRO A 35 8.22 2.82 -9.12
CA PRO A 35 8.33 4.09 -8.41
C PRO A 35 7.21 5.08 -8.78
N TRP A 36 6.65 5.76 -7.78
CA TRP A 36 5.69 6.85 -8.01
C TRP A 36 6.37 8.10 -8.56
N PHE A 37 7.66 8.23 -8.27
CA PHE A 37 8.54 9.28 -8.76
C PHE A 37 9.98 8.73 -8.90
N GLY A 38 10.79 9.39 -9.73
CA GLY A 38 12.16 8.96 -9.99
C GLY A 38 12.27 7.78 -10.98
N GLU A 39 13.43 7.14 -10.99
CA GLU A 39 13.79 6.08 -11.93
C GLU A 39 13.63 4.69 -11.31
N GLU A 40 13.44 3.67 -12.15
CA GLU A 40 13.46 2.26 -11.76
C GLU A 40 14.90 1.83 -11.40
N LYS A 41 15.21 1.73 -10.11
CA LYS A 41 16.54 1.38 -9.60
C LYS A 41 16.53 0.04 -8.87
N SER A 42 17.41 -0.86 -9.28
CA SER A 42 17.53 -2.20 -8.67
C SER A 42 18.57 -2.29 -7.54
N ASP A 43 19.32 -1.21 -7.25
CA ASP A 43 20.45 -1.26 -6.32
C ASP A 43 20.09 -1.73 -4.91
N PHE A 44 18.93 -1.32 -4.38
CA PHE A 44 18.43 -1.83 -3.11
C PHE A 44 18.35 -3.36 -3.11
N PHE A 45 17.70 -3.93 -4.13
CA PHE A 45 17.52 -5.38 -4.25
C PHE A 45 18.84 -6.12 -4.51
N ASN A 46 19.75 -5.51 -5.29
CA ASN A 46 21.09 -6.07 -5.51
C ASN A 46 21.82 -6.22 -4.17
N LYS A 47 21.81 -5.19 -3.33
CA LYS A 47 22.43 -5.20 -1.99
C LYS A 47 21.76 -6.18 -1.05
N VAL A 48 20.43 -6.34 -1.13
CA VAL A 48 19.70 -7.36 -0.36
C VAL A 48 20.18 -8.76 -0.74
N VAL A 49 20.34 -9.05 -2.03
CA VAL A 49 20.83 -10.35 -2.50
C VAL A 49 22.30 -10.57 -2.14
N GLU A 50 23.14 -9.53 -2.15
CA GLU A 50 24.52 -9.59 -1.66
C GLU A 50 24.59 -9.99 -0.17
N GLU A 51 23.82 -9.31 0.70
CA GLU A 51 23.75 -9.64 2.13
C GLU A 51 23.17 -11.05 2.35
N TYR A 52 22.11 -11.42 1.62
CA TYR A 52 21.55 -12.78 1.67
C TYR A 52 22.58 -13.85 1.27
N ASN A 53 23.32 -13.62 0.18
CA ASN A 53 24.32 -14.55 -0.34
C ASN A 53 25.48 -14.76 0.64
N LYS A 54 25.92 -13.69 1.31
CA LYS A 54 26.97 -13.74 2.33
C LYS A 54 26.58 -14.63 3.50
N GLU A 55 25.37 -14.45 4.05
CA GLU A 55 24.87 -15.23 5.19
C GLU A 55 24.54 -16.67 4.79
N ASN A 56 23.95 -16.87 3.61
CA ASN A 56 23.54 -18.19 3.11
C ASN A 56 24.68 -18.96 2.40
N LYS A 57 25.89 -18.39 2.31
CA LYS A 57 27.07 -18.94 1.60
C LYS A 57 26.73 -19.41 0.18
N SER A 58 25.97 -18.59 -0.53
CA SER A 58 25.46 -18.87 -1.88
C SER A 58 25.88 -17.79 -2.87
N SER A 59 25.67 -18.04 -4.15
CA SER A 59 26.00 -17.13 -5.25
C SER A 59 24.79 -16.91 -6.15
N ASN A 60 23.67 -16.47 -5.58
CA ASN A 60 22.43 -16.24 -6.34
C ASN A 60 22.51 -14.94 -7.15
N SER A 61 21.96 -14.96 -8.36
CA SER A 61 21.71 -13.77 -9.17
C SER A 61 20.46 -13.03 -8.71
N VAL A 62 20.35 -11.77 -9.10
CA VAL A 62 19.20 -10.91 -8.82
C VAL A 62 18.54 -10.44 -10.13
N SER A 63 17.21 -10.43 -10.15
CA SER A 63 16.39 -9.81 -11.19
C SER A 63 15.22 -9.10 -10.53
N VAL A 64 14.85 -7.93 -11.04
CA VAL A 64 13.77 -7.10 -10.50
C VAL A 64 12.83 -6.72 -11.62
N LYS A 65 11.54 -7.05 -11.44
CA LYS A 65 10.45 -6.64 -12.33
C LYS A 65 9.64 -5.54 -11.66
N PHE A 66 9.68 -4.34 -12.22
CA PHE A 66 8.88 -3.20 -11.81
C PHE A 66 7.50 -3.26 -12.46
N GLU A 67 6.48 -3.40 -11.63
CA GLU A 67 5.11 -3.61 -12.04
C GLU A 67 4.30 -2.31 -12.00
N PRO A 68 3.39 -2.08 -12.96
CA PRO A 68 2.49 -0.94 -12.88
C PRO A 68 1.56 -1.05 -11.68
N ASN A 69 0.96 0.09 -11.29
CA ASN A 69 -0.02 0.13 -10.21
C ASN A 69 -1.15 -0.89 -10.43
N ASN A 70 -1.46 -1.68 -9.40
CA ASN A 70 -2.49 -2.73 -9.37
C ASN A 70 -2.16 -3.99 -10.19
N ALA A 71 -0.90 -4.24 -10.56
CA ALA A 71 -0.52 -5.54 -11.11
C ALA A 71 -0.78 -6.66 -10.09
N ASP A 72 -1.17 -7.83 -10.59
CA ASP A 72 -1.29 -9.03 -9.79
C ASP A 72 0.10 -9.66 -9.59
N ILE A 73 0.82 -9.13 -8.59
CA ILE A 73 2.15 -9.62 -8.20
C ILE A 73 2.09 -11.07 -7.70
N ILE A 74 0.97 -11.48 -7.09
CA ILE A 74 0.78 -12.84 -6.57
C ILE A 74 0.80 -13.86 -7.70
N GLU A 75 0.15 -13.57 -8.82
CA GLU A 75 0.12 -14.46 -9.98
C GLU A 75 1.51 -14.70 -10.58
N ASN A 76 2.41 -13.70 -10.54
CA ASN A 76 3.79 -13.88 -10.97
C ASN A 76 4.55 -14.90 -10.11
N ILE A 77 4.30 -14.91 -8.80
CA ILE A 77 4.87 -15.86 -7.84
C ILE A 77 4.27 -17.24 -8.05
N LYS A 78 2.94 -17.32 -8.18
CA LYS A 78 2.21 -18.57 -8.41
C LYS A 78 2.69 -19.31 -9.67
N LYS A 79 2.97 -18.57 -10.74
CA LYS A 79 3.56 -19.08 -11.99
C LYS A 79 5.05 -19.44 -11.90
N GLY A 80 5.73 -19.10 -10.81
CA GLY A 80 7.16 -19.30 -10.62
C GLY A 80 8.06 -18.33 -11.39
N SER A 81 7.48 -17.36 -12.09
CA SER A 81 8.23 -16.34 -12.82
C SER A 81 9.00 -15.40 -11.88
N GLN A 82 8.48 -15.19 -10.68
CA GLN A 82 9.06 -14.41 -9.59
C GLN A 82 9.02 -15.26 -8.31
N ASN A 83 9.86 -15.00 -7.33
CA ASN A 83 9.88 -15.75 -6.07
C ASN A 83 9.86 -14.87 -4.82
N ILE A 84 9.93 -13.54 -5.00
CA ILE A 84 9.67 -12.54 -3.97
C ILE A 84 8.74 -11.48 -4.56
N GLY A 85 7.77 -11.02 -3.78
CA GLY A 85 6.88 -9.93 -4.18
C GLY A 85 6.61 -8.94 -3.06
N ILE A 86 6.29 -7.70 -3.42
CA ILE A 86 5.75 -6.69 -2.48
C ILE A 86 4.27 -6.49 -2.78
N VAL A 87 3.39 -7.01 -1.93
CA VAL A 87 1.94 -7.04 -2.15
C VAL A 87 1.20 -6.21 -1.12
N THR A 88 0.03 -5.70 -1.45
CA THR A 88 -0.85 -5.08 -0.45
C THR A 88 -1.41 -6.15 0.48
N SER A 89 -1.71 -5.80 1.73
CA SER A 89 -2.35 -6.73 2.67
C SER A 89 -3.69 -7.23 2.16
N THR A 90 -4.42 -6.41 1.40
CA THR A 90 -5.65 -6.83 0.71
C THR A 90 -5.38 -7.93 -0.29
N LEU A 91 -4.45 -7.72 -1.23
CA LEU A 91 -4.16 -8.71 -2.28
C LEU A 91 -3.71 -10.05 -1.70
N PHE A 92 -2.88 -10.03 -0.65
CA PHE A 92 -2.48 -11.25 0.04
C PHE A 92 -3.65 -11.98 0.70
N ASN A 93 -4.58 -11.24 1.32
CA ASN A 93 -5.66 -11.84 2.09
C ASN A 93 -6.93 -12.18 1.29
N ASP A 94 -7.08 -11.63 0.08
CA ASP A 94 -8.27 -11.81 -0.77
C ASP A 94 -8.52 -13.28 -1.16
N ASP A 95 -7.45 -14.04 -1.41
CA ASP A 95 -7.51 -15.49 -1.66
C ASP A 95 -6.82 -16.25 -0.51
N LYS A 96 -7.55 -17.20 0.09
CA LYS A 96 -7.01 -18.08 1.15
C LYS A 96 -5.87 -18.95 0.65
N SER A 97 -5.89 -19.37 -0.62
CA SER A 97 -4.87 -20.22 -1.22
C SER A 97 -3.49 -19.57 -1.30
N ASN A 98 -3.43 -18.23 -1.25
CA ASN A 98 -2.15 -17.51 -1.17
C ASN A 98 -1.30 -17.99 0.01
N LYS A 99 -1.95 -18.27 1.15
CA LYS A 99 -1.31 -18.68 2.39
C LYS A 99 -0.66 -20.07 2.30
N ASP A 100 -1.03 -20.87 1.30
CA ASP A 100 -0.52 -22.23 1.11
C ASP A 100 0.87 -22.26 0.45
N PHE A 101 1.20 -21.23 -0.35
CA PHE A 101 2.42 -21.25 -1.17
C PHE A 101 3.35 -20.06 -0.98
N MET A 102 2.94 -19.01 -0.26
CA MET A 102 3.84 -17.90 0.09
C MET A 102 3.75 -17.51 1.55
N THR A 103 4.85 -16.94 2.07
CA THR A 103 4.96 -16.49 3.45
C THR A 103 5.30 -15.00 3.50
N PRO A 104 4.55 -14.17 4.25
CA PRO A 104 4.95 -12.81 4.59
C PRO A 104 6.20 -12.81 5.48
N ILE A 105 7.23 -12.03 5.12
CA ILE A 105 8.50 -11.98 5.87
C ILE A 105 8.84 -10.58 6.39
N ILE A 106 8.35 -9.52 5.74
CA ILE A 106 8.61 -8.12 6.12
C ILE A 106 7.32 -7.33 5.98
N GLN A 107 6.98 -6.57 7.02
CA GLN A 107 6.01 -5.49 7.00
C GLN A 107 6.71 -4.21 6.56
N THR A 108 6.19 -3.55 5.53
CA THR A 108 6.67 -2.20 5.17
C THR A 108 6.08 -1.17 6.13
N LEU A 109 6.86 -0.14 6.42
CA LEU A 109 6.49 0.98 7.26
C LEU A 109 6.57 2.26 6.44
N THR A 110 5.70 3.22 6.71
CA THR A 110 5.74 4.57 6.13
C THR A 110 5.97 5.60 7.23
N ARG A 111 6.33 6.84 6.89
CA ARG A 111 6.33 7.92 7.87
C ARG A 111 4.91 8.19 8.34
N ALA A 112 4.72 8.20 9.66
CA ALA A 112 3.42 8.44 10.25
C ALA A 112 2.94 9.87 9.95
N GLN A 113 1.65 10.02 9.67
CA GLN A 113 1.01 11.34 9.59
C GLN A 113 0.74 11.85 11.01
N LYS A 114 0.98 13.14 11.26
CA LYS A 114 0.91 13.72 12.62
C LYS A 114 -0.47 13.55 13.29
N PHE A 115 -1.53 13.60 12.48
CA PHE A 115 -2.93 13.48 12.92
C PHE A 115 -3.42 12.02 13.06
N ASP A 116 -2.58 11.03 12.76
CA ASP A 116 -2.91 9.60 12.91
C ASP A 116 -1.74 8.83 13.53
N LEU A 117 -0.93 9.50 14.35
CA LEU A 117 0.24 8.91 14.99
C LEU A 117 -0.20 7.98 16.14
N ASN A 118 0.28 6.72 16.13
CA ASN A 118 0.02 5.71 17.17
C ASN A 118 -1.46 5.35 17.39
N ASN A 119 -2.29 5.49 16.37
CA ASN A 119 -3.74 5.27 16.45
C ASN A 119 -4.20 3.97 15.79
N PHE A 120 -3.32 2.99 15.51
CA PHE A 120 -3.66 1.74 14.81
C PHE A 120 -4.94 1.07 15.32
N ASP A 121 -5.12 1.02 16.64
CA ASP A 121 -6.23 0.36 17.31
C ASP A 121 -7.52 1.21 17.36
N ALA A 122 -7.54 2.42 16.81
CA ALA A 122 -8.76 3.22 16.69
C ALA A 122 -9.82 2.47 15.88
N LYS A 123 -10.99 2.26 16.51
CA LYS A 123 -12.13 1.50 15.96
C LYS A 123 -13.34 2.39 15.75
N TYR A 124 -14.17 1.96 14.81
CA TYR A 124 -15.50 2.53 14.64
C TYR A 124 -16.36 2.22 15.88
N SER A 125 -17.15 3.20 16.32
CA SER A 125 -18.06 3.07 17.46
C SER A 125 -19.49 3.45 17.08
N ASN A 126 -19.72 4.70 16.69
CA ASN A 126 -21.04 5.24 16.40
C ASN A 126 -21.06 6.24 15.23
N GLY A 127 -19.90 6.69 14.74
CA GLY A 127 -19.79 7.69 13.67
C GLY A 127 -20.14 9.12 14.09
N GLY A 128 -20.38 9.38 15.37
CA GLY A 128 -20.62 10.72 15.91
C GLY A 128 -19.32 11.43 16.33
N GLN A 129 -19.44 12.61 16.93
CA GLN A 129 -18.29 13.45 17.31
C GLN A 129 -17.31 12.78 18.29
N GLU A 130 -17.80 11.88 19.13
CA GLU A 130 -16.95 11.15 20.09
C GLU A 130 -16.23 9.95 19.48
N ASP A 131 -16.60 9.54 18.26
CA ASP A 131 -15.99 8.42 17.53
C ASP A 131 -14.52 8.70 17.24
N SER A 132 -13.66 7.71 17.53
CA SER A 132 -12.21 7.85 17.34
C SER A 132 -11.84 8.14 15.87
N LEU A 133 -12.58 7.58 14.91
CA LEU A 133 -12.34 7.79 13.49
C LEU A 133 -12.76 9.20 13.05
N VAL A 134 -13.83 9.73 13.62
CA VAL A 134 -14.26 11.12 13.37
C VAL A 134 -13.25 12.11 13.97
N LYS A 135 -12.70 11.83 15.16
CA LYS A 135 -11.65 12.65 15.78
C LYS A 135 -10.40 12.73 14.90
N ILE A 136 -9.92 11.60 14.38
CA ILE A 136 -8.78 11.56 13.44
C ILE A 136 -9.08 12.38 12.17
N ALA A 137 -10.29 12.24 11.59
CA ALA A 137 -10.70 13.02 10.42
C ALA A 137 -10.69 14.53 10.70
N ASN A 138 -11.17 14.95 11.87
CA ASN A 138 -11.21 16.36 12.28
C ASN A 138 -9.80 16.94 12.48
N GLU A 139 -8.87 16.19 13.07
CA GLU A 139 -7.47 16.61 13.22
C GLU A 139 -6.77 16.75 11.86
N ALA A 140 -7.00 15.78 10.96
CA ALA A 140 -6.50 15.85 9.59
C ALA A 140 -7.09 17.05 8.84
N TYR A 141 -8.41 17.29 8.98
CA TYR A 141 -9.09 18.42 8.34
C TYR A 141 -8.58 19.75 8.85
N LYS A 142 -8.38 19.90 10.15
CA LYS A 142 -7.81 21.13 10.75
C LYS A 142 -6.46 21.47 10.13
N SER A 143 -5.63 20.46 9.88
CA SER A 143 -4.31 20.66 9.25
C SER A 143 -4.44 20.97 7.76
N PHE A 144 -5.37 20.31 7.06
CA PHE A 144 -5.64 20.53 5.64
C PHE A 144 -6.24 21.92 5.35
N ALA A 145 -7.19 22.36 6.19
CA ALA A 145 -7.96 23.58 6.00
C ALA A 145 -7.30 24.85 6.58
N GLU A 146 -6.10 24.73 7.17
CA GLU A 146 -5.34 25.89 7.71
C GLU A 146 -5.12 26.97 6.65
N LYS A 147 -4.92 26.55 5.39
CA LYS A 147 -4.79 27.40 4.21
C LYS A 147 -5.41 26.67 3.02
N PRO A 148 -6.10 27.34 2.09
CA PRO A 148 -6.60 26.69 0.88
C PRO A 148 -5.49 25.95 0.13
N TYR A 149 -5.77 24.74 -0.35
CA TYR A 149 -4.77 23.84 -0.93
C TYR A 149 -4.03 24.44 -2.15
N LYS A 150 -4.72 25.26 -2.94
CA LYS A 150 -4.14 26.03 -4.05
C LYS A 150 -3.11 27.09 -3.64
N ASP A 151 -3.11 27.50 -2.38
CA ASP A 151 -2.24 28.54 -1.85
C ASP A 151 -1.09 27.96 -1.02
N TRP A 152 -0.90 26.62 -1.01
CA TRP A 152 0.23 26.00 -0.31
C TRP A 152 1.53 26.28 -1.04
N GLU A 153 2.51 26.82 -0.31
CA GLU A 153 3.84 27.12 -0.83
C GLU A 153 4.83 26.02 -0.45
N ASP A 154 5.74 25.67 -1.38
CA ASP A 154 6.74 24.61 -1.20
C ASP A 154 7.55 24.79 0.08
N ASP A 155 8.04 26.01 0.36
CA ASP A 155 8.89 26.29 1.52
C ASP A 155 8.10 26.25 2.84
N GLU A 156 6.84 26.72 2.83
CA GLU A 156 5.98 26.75 4.02
C GLU A 156 5.52 25.33 4.43
N TYR A 157 5.15 24.51 3.45
CA TYR A 157 4.65 23.15 3.67
C TYR A 157 5.76 22.09 3.60
N GLY A 158 6.97 22.48 3.23
CA GLY A 158 8.15 21.62 3.12
C GLY A 158 8.01 20.58 2.02
N TRP A 159 7.66 20.98 0.80
CA TRP A 159 7.64 20.08 -0.35
C TRP A 159 9.05 19.59 -0.68
N ASN A 160 9.31 18.30 -0.47
CA ASN A 160 10.64 17.71 -0.68
C ASN A 160 10.80 17.04 -2.07
N GLY A 161 9.84 17.23 -2.98
CA GLY A 161 9.77 16.53 -4.27
C GLY A 161 8.87 15.31 -4.29
N ASN A 162 8.39 14.85 -3.13
CA ASN A 162 7.48 13.71 -3.00
C ASN A 162 6.32 13.99 -2.04
N ILE A 163 6.61 14.63 -0.90
CA ILE A 163 5.64 14.91 0.15
C ILE A 163 5.80 16.34 0.68
N TYR A 164 4.73 16.88 1.24
CA TYR A 164 4.73 18.04 2.12
C TYR A 164 5.08 17.59 3.55
N GLU A 165 6.32 17.85 3.97
CA GLU A 165 6.88 17.47 5.27
C GLU A 165 6.04 17.94 6.47
N LYS A 166 5.28 19.04 6.32
CA LYS A 166 4.43 19.61 7.38
C LYS A 166 3.47 18.59 8.01
N PHE A 167 2.98 17.60 7.25
CA PHE A 167 1.99 16.62 7.71
C PHE A 167 2.57 15.36 8.32
N TYR A 168 3.87 15.16 8.26
CA TYR A 168 4.52 13.91 8.66
C TYR A 168 5.30 14.07 9.97
N GLY A 169 5.32 13.01 10.78
CA GLY A 169 6.21 12.89 11.93
C GLY A 169 7.69 12.93 11.51
N THR A 170 8.58 12.89 12.49
CA THR A 170 10.03 12.73 12.27
C THR A 170 10.33 11.46 11.45
N LYS A 171 11.56 11.33 10.91
CA LYS A 171 11.93 10.18 10.07
C LYS A 171 11.87 8.85 10.84
N GLU A 172 12.00 8.92 12.16
CA GLU A 172 11.98 7.80 13.09
C GLU A 172 10.55 7.40 13.49
N GLN A 173 9.58 8.30 13.30
CA GLN A 173 8.16 8.04 13.57
C GLN A 173 7.52 7.33 12.37
N LEU A 174 7.58 6.01 12.41
CA LEU A 174 7.05 5.14 11.37
C LEU A 174 5.74 4.47 11.78
N SER A 175 4.87 4.23 10.81
CA SER A 175 3.59 3.51 10.95
C SER A 175 3.57 2.31 10.02
N GLU A 176 2.97 1.20 10.46
CA GLU A 176 2.72 0.02 9.64
C GLU A 176 1.34 0.00 8.98
N TYR A 177 0.58 1.11 9.04
CA TYR A 177 -0.79 1.16 8.55
C TYR A 177 -1.16 2.49 7.85
N TYR A 178 -2.25 2.44 7.09
CA TYR A 178 -2.95 3.56 6.49
C TYR A 178 -4.46 3.44 6.68
N ARG A 179 -5.20 4.47 6.27
CA ARG A 179 -6.66 4.51 6.33
C ARG A 179 -7.26 5.04 5.04
N GLY A 180 -8.51 4.67 4.80
CA GLY A 180 -9.39 5.42 3.91
C GLY A 180 -9.91 6.68 4.60
N LEU A 181 -10.32 7.63 3.78
CA LEU A 181 -10.95 8.89 4.14
C LEU A 181 -12.28 8.98 3.40
N VAL A 182 -13.30 9.50 4.08
CA VAL A 182 -14.57 9.93 3.49
C VAL A 182 -14.61 11.45 3.55
N MET A 183 -14.43 12.09 2.40
CA MET A 183 -14.59 13.53 2.25
C MET A 183 -16.03 13.84 1.83
N ILE A 184 -16.50 15.02 2.21
CA ILE A 184 -17.77 15.58 1.73
C ILE A 184 -17.52 16.95 1.11
N GLN A 185 -18.30 17.32 0.09
CA GLN A 185 -18.26 18.64 -0.50
C GLN A 185 -19.67 19.18 -0.77
N GLY A 186 -19.81 20.49 -0.67
CA GLY A 186 -21.07 21.19 -0.94
C GLY A 186 -21.11 22.55 -0.27
N THR A 187 -22.23 23.22 -0.44
CA THR A 187 -22.64 24.36 0.38
C THR A 187 -22.84 23.95 1.84
N ASP A 188 -22.97 24.94 2.73
CA ASP A 188 -23.25 24.68 4.15
C ASP A 188 -24.53 23.86 4.36
N ASP A 189 -25.58 24.10 3.58
CA ASP A 189 -26.84 23.36 3.64
C ASP A 189 -26.67 21.91 3.17
N GLU A 190 -26.01 21.68 2.03
CA GLU A 190 -25.75 20.34 1.52
C GLU A 190 -24.90 19.51 2.50
N ILE A 191 -23.84 20.11 3.07
CA ILE A 191 -23.00 19.45 4.08
C ILE A 191 -23.80 19.10 5.33
N LYS A 192 -24.68 19.99 5.79
CA LYS A 192 -25.57 19.72 6.91
C LYS A 192 -26.51 18.57 6.62
N GLU A 193 -27.06 18.48 5.41
CA GLU A 193 -27.96 17.38 5.03
C GLU A 193 -27.23 16.03 4.89
N ILE A 194 -26.00 16.04 4.38
CA ILE A 194 -25.15 14.84 4.30
C ILE A 194 -24.83 14.34 5.72
N ARG A 195 -24.44 15.25 6.62
CA ARG A 195 -24.20 14.91 8.04
C ARG A 195 -25.47 14.40 8.71
N ALA A 196 -26.61 15.02 8.46
CA ALA A 196 -27.88 14.52 8.99
C ALA A 196 -28.22 13.11 8.49
N ALA A 197 -27.95 12.79 7.22
CA ALA A 197 -28.16 11.44 6.67
C ALA A 197 -27.17 10.41 7.26
N TRP A 198 -25.94 10.83 7.54
CA TRP A 198 -24.96 10.01 8.27
C TRP A 198 -25.43 9.77 9.71
N ASP A 199 -25.73 10.82 10.48
CA ASP A 199 -26.13 10.71 11.88
C ASP A 199 -27.43 9.91 12.07
N SER A 200 -28.37 10.03 11.13
CA SER A 200 -29.61 9.23 11.13
C SER A 200 -29.44 7.81 10.58
N LYS A 201 -28.23 7.45 10.11
CA LYS A 201 -27.91 6.20 9.42
C LYS A 201 -28.83 5.93 8.23
N ASP A 202 -29.22 6.98 7.51
CA ASP A 202 -30.03 6.87 6.32
C ASP A 202 -29.17 6.63 5.07
N TRP A 203 -28.91 5.36 4.78
CA TRP A 203 -28.09 4.96 3.63
C TRP A 203 -28.62 5.49 2.30
N ASN A 204 -29.93 5.35 2.05
CA ASN A 204 -30.53 5.80 0.81
C ASN A 204 -30.39 7.31 0.61
N LYS A 205 -30.65 8.10 1.66
CA LYS A 205 -30.44 9.56 1.59
C LYS A 205 -28.95 9.89 1.41
N PHE A 206 -28.07 9.26 2.17
CA PHE A 206 -26.63 9.47 2.10
C PHE A 206 -26.07 9.17 0.70
N ARG A 207 -26.36 7.99 0.13
CA ARG A 207 -25.95 7.59 -1.22
C ARG A 207 -26.46 8.55 -2.30
N ASN A 208 -27.67 9.08 -2.15
CA ASN A 208 -28.28 9.92 -3.18
C ASN A 208 -27.60 11.29 -3.33
N PHE A 209 -26.71 11.69 -2.42
CA PHE A 209 -25.77 12.79 -2.60
C PHE A 209 -24.62 12.48 -3.58
N GLY A 210 -24.53 11.25 -4.08
CA GLY A 210 -23.54 10.84 -5.05
C GLY A 210 -22.18 10.51 -4.41
N ILE A 211 -21.64 9.36 -4.78
CA ILE A 211 -20.38 8.80 -4.25
C ILE A 211 -19.32 8.73 -5.35
N GLY A 212 -18.28 9.55 -5.23
CA GLY A 212 -17.03 9.43 -5.97
C GLY A 212 -16.09 8.42 -5.29
N HIS A 213 -15.60 7.44 -6.04
CA HIS A 213 -14.73 6.40 -5.51
C HIS A 213 -13.50 6.17 -6.39
N GLY A 214 -12.48 5.51 -5.84
CA GLY A 214 -11.33 5.04 -6.61
C GLY A 214 -11.61 3.71 -7.30
N LYS A 215 -10.56 3.00 -7.72
CA LYS A 215 -10.74 1.64 -8.27
C LYS A 215 -11.38 0.71 -7.24
N ARG A 216 -12.21 -0.21 -7.72
CA ARG A 216 -12.94 -1.17 -6.88
C ARG A 216 -12.07 -2.21 -6.16
N ASN A 217 -10.82 -2.35 -6.58
CA ASN A 217 -9.83 -3.20 -5.90
C ASN A 217 -8.92 -2.41 -4.94
N SER A 218 -9.26 -1.15 -4.62
CA SER A 218 -8.48 -0.32 -3.72
C SER A 218 -8.82 -0.59 -2.26
N GLY A 219 -7.79 -0.78 -1.42
CA GLY A 219 -7.95 -0.83 0.03
C GLY A 219 -8.54 0.47 0.60
N SER A 220 -7.89 1.61 0.34
CA SER A 220 -8.27 2.93 0.90
C SER A 220 -9.36 3.67 0.15
N LYS A 221 -9.82 3.21 -1.02
CA LYS A 221 -10.82 3.94 -1.83
C LYS A 221 -12.04 3.09 -2.20
N TRP A 222 -12.16 1.91 -1.58
CA TRP A 222 -13.28 1.00 -1.78
C TRP A 222 -13.50 0.08 -0.57
N PHE A 223 -12.57 -0.84 -0.29
CA PHE A 223 -12.81 -1.90 0.70
C PHE A 223 -12.99 -1.38 2.13
N LEU A 224 -12.15 -0.43 2.54
CA LEU A 224 -12.21 0.13 3.89
C LEU A 224 -13.49 0.95 4.12
N GLN A 225 -13.95 1.69 3.11
CA GLN A 225 -15.21 2.40 3.17
C GLN A 225 -16.39 1.44 3.20
N GLU A 226 -16.33 0.33 2.45
CA GLU A 226 -17.39 -0.68 2.50
C GLU A 226 -17.50 -1.31 3.90
N ALA A 227 -16.36 -1.64 4.52
CA ALA A 227 -16.32 -2.16 5.89
C ALA A 227 -16.91 -1.17 6.89
N LEU A 228 -16.52 0.11 6.80
CA LEU A 228 -17.07 1.17 7.64
C LEU A 228 -18.59 1.32 7.44
N PHE A 229 -19.06 1.32 6.19
CA PHE A 229 -20.46 1.56 5.87
C PHE A 229 -21.35 0.40 6.31
N LYS A 230 -20.87 -0.84 6.24
CA LYS A 230 -21.56 -2.02 6.80
C LYS A 230 -21.79 -1.87 8.31
N LYS A 231 -20.81 -1.32 9.04
CA LYS A 231 -20.89 -1.08 10.49
C LYS A 231 -21.82 0.11 10.81
N HIS A 232 -21.77 1.16 10.01
CA HIS A 232 -22.51 2.40 10.26
C HIS A 232 -23.98 2.35 9.82
N PHE A 233 -24.23 2.02 8.55
CA PHE A 233 -25.57 1.98 7.95
C PHE A 233 -26.23 0.62 8.16
N ASN A 234 -26.62 0.35 9.42
CA ASN A 234 -27.03 -0.98 9.87
C ASN A 234 -28.50 -1.10 10.30
N LEU A 235 -29.34 -0.10 10.01
CA LEU A 235 -30.77 -0.14 10.33
C LEU A 235 -31.49 -1.20 9.50
N GLU A 236 -32.36 -2.00 10.11
CA GLU A 236 -32.98 -3.21 9.51
C GLU A 236 -33.59 -2.95 8.12
N ASN A 237 -34.33 -1.85 7.95
CA ASN A 237 -35.02 -1.50 6.70
C ASN A 237 -34.20 -0.57 5.76
N ASN A 238 -32.94 -0.28 6.10
CA ASN A 238 -32.07 0.60 5.32
C ASN A 238 -30.60 0.15 5.39
N LYS A 239 -30.39 -1.16 5.55
CA LYS A 239 -29.08 -1.73 5.80
C LYS A 239 -28.25 -1.71 4.53
N PHE A 240 -27.06 -1.11 4.61
CA PHE A 240 -26.05 -1.25 3.58
C PHE A 240 -25.44 -2.66 3.63
N VAL A 241 -25.40 -3.32 2.47
CA VAL A 241 -24.84 -4.68 2.34
C VAL A 241 -23.45 -4.63 1.74
N SER A 242 -23.30 -4.06 0.53
CA SER A 242 -22.02 -3.87 -0.14
C SER A 242 -22.18 -2.86 -1.26
N PHE A 243 -21.09 -2.25 -1.71
CA PHE A 243 -21.14 -1.36 -2.87
C PHE A 243 -21.47 -2.14 -4.15
N ALA A 244 -20.95 -3.36 -4.27
CA ALA A 244 -21.25 -4.22 -5.43
C ALA A 244 -22.75 -4.50 -5.57
N GLN A 245 -23.44 -4.77 -4.45
CA GLN A 245 -24.88 -5.00 -4.45
C GLN A 245 -25.68 -3.71 -4.69
N ASP A 246 -25.29 -2.60 -4.04
CA ASP A 246 -26.03 -1.34 -4.16
C ASP A 246 -25.94 -0.75 -5.59
N LEU A 247 -24.77 -0.89 -6.22
CA LEU A 247 -24.53 -0.46 -7.61
C LEU A 247 -25.48 -1.07 -8.63
N ILE A 248 -26.02 -2.28 -8.39
CA ILE A 248 -26.92 -2.97 -9.33
C ILE A 248 -28.15 -2.09 -9.65
N ASN A 249 -28.66 -1.38 -8.64
CA ASN A 249 -29.89 -0.58 -8.76
C ASN A 249 -29.64 0.93 -8.72
N ASN A 250 -28.41 1.38 -8.42
CA ASN A 250 -28.11 2.79 -8.15
C ASN A 250 -26.84 3.27 -8.86
N GLN A 251 -26.48 2.66 -9.99
CA GLN A 251 -25.23 2.96 -10.70
C GLN A 251 -25.03 4.45 -11.00
N ASP A 252 -26.10 5.21 -11.26
CA ASP A 252 -26.06 6.65 -11.52
C ASP A 252 -25.60 7.49 -10.32
N LYS A 253 -25.65 6.92 -9.10
CA LYS A 253 -25.18 7.55 -7.87
C LYS A 253 -23.68 7.41 -7.63
N TYR A 254 -22.97 6.68 -8.48
CA TYR A 254 -21.55 6.40 -8.29
C TYR A 254 -20.72 6.88 -9.49
N ILE A 255 -19.46 7.23 -9.22
CA ILE A 255 -18.46 7.45 -10.26
C ILE A 255 -17.07 7.00 -9.80
N GLU A 256 -16.33 6.38 -10.72
CA GLU A 256 -14.89 6.24 -10.53
C GLU A 256 -14.21 7.56 -10.91
N MET A 257 -13.55 8.21 -9.95
CA MET A 257 -12.90 9.51 -10.14
C MET A 257 -11.59 9.62 -9.35
N ARG A 258 -10.80 10.64 -9.68
CA ARG A 258 -9.65 11.03 -8.85
C ARG A 258 -10.13 11.98 -7.77
N SER A 259 -9.92 11.59 -6.51
CA SER A 259 -10.40 12.33 -5.35
C SER A 259 -9.85 13.75 -5.24
N ARG A 260 -8.63 14.00 -5.77
CA ARG A 260 -8.05 15.34 -5.87
C ARG A 260 -8.80 16.31 -6.79
N ASP A 261 -9.69 15.78 -7.63
CA ASP A 261 -10.56 16.56 -8.52
C ASP A 261 -11.99 16.71 -7.93
N ILE A 262 -12.14 16.51 -6.61
CA ILE A 262 -13.39 16.78 -5.87
C ILE A 262 -13.88 18.21 -6.10
N ALA A 263 -15.21 18.38 -6.21
CA ALA A 263 -15.88 19.67 -6.42
C ALA A 263 -15.46 20.41 -7.72
N ARG A 264 -15.04 19.67 -8.75
CA ARG A 264 -14.64 20.23 -10.06
C ARG A 264 -15.25 19.50 -11.25
N GLY A 265 -15.54 20.25 -12.31
CA GLY A 265 -16.07 19.74 -13.57
C GLY A 265 -17.26 18.80 -13.37
N ALA A 266 -17.18 17.61 -13.97
CA ALA A 266 -18.22 16.59 -13.86
C ALA A 266 -18.35 15.99 -12.44
N ASN A 267 -17.40 16.24 -11.54
CA ASN A 267 -17.38 15.70 -10.19
C ASN A 267 -18.16 16.56 -9.18
N THR A 268 -18.60 17.77 -9.56
CA THR A 268 -19.36 18.68 -8.67
C THR A 268 -20.68 18.10 -8.16
N LYS A 269 -21.25 17.11 -8.86
CA LYS A 269 -22.49 16.40 -8.49
C LYS A 269 -22.30 15.22 -7.52
N TYR A 270 -21.05 14.86 -7.19
CA TYR A 270 -20.75 13.78 -6.25
C TYR A 270 -20.23 14.40 -4.96
N HIS A 271 -21.09 14.42 -3.95
CA HIS A 271 -20.84 15.17 -2.73
C HIS A 271 -20.13 14.34 -1.66
N ILE A 272 -19.99 13.04 -1.85
CA ILE A 272 -19.21 12.14 -0.98
C ILE A 272 -18.07 11.57 -1.82
N VAL A 273 -16.83 11.65 -1.33
CA VAL A 273 -15.66 11.18 -2.09
C VAL A 273 -14.73 10.34 -1.21
N PHE A 274 -14.34 9.17 -1.70
CA PHE A 274 -13.40 8.30 -1.03
C PHE A 274 -11.97 8.62 -1.45
N ASP A 275 -11.05 8.66 -0.49
CA ASP A 275 -9.62 8.80 -0.75
C ASP A 275 -8.80 8.07 0.31
N GLU A 276 -7.48 8.10 0.17
CA GLU A 276 -6.58 7.74 1.26
C GLU A 276 -6.41 8.92 2.23
N LEU A 277 -6.36 8.63 3.53
CA LEU A 277 -6.10 9.66 4.52
C LEU A 277 -4.73 10.32 4.26
N GLY A 278 -4.74 11.64 4.12
CA GLY A 278 -3.55 12.45 3.86
C GLY A 278 -2.97 12.34 2.45
N SER A 279 -3.77 11.88 1.47
CA SER A 279 -3.42 11.94 0.04
C SER A 279 -3.02 13.33 -0.46
N PHE A 280 -3.61 14.38 0.12
CA PHE A 280 -3.25 15.77 -0.11
C PHE A 280 -1.78 16.07 0.24
N ALA A 281 -1.19 15.32 1.17
CA ALA A 281 0.18 15.53 1.65
C ALA A 281 1.25 15.01 0.68
N TYR A 282 0.90 14.11 -0.25
CA TYR A 282 1.82 13.59 -1.29
C TYR A 282 1.34 13.90 -2.72
N THR A 283 0.32 14.73 -2.85
CA THR A 283 -0.14 15.24 -4.15
C THR A 283 0.49 16.60 -4.36
N TYR A 284 1.23 16.81 -5.45
CA TYR A 284 1.76 18.13 -5.75
C TYR A 284 0.75 18.96 -6.52
N ASN A 285 0.56 20.23 -6.17
CA ASN A 285 -0.48 21.07 -6.75
C ASN A 285 0.01 22.03 -7.83
N SER A 286 1.28 21.95 -8.22
CA SER A 286 1.86 22.85 -9.20
C SER A 286 2.68 22.10 -10.23
N ASP A 287 2.81 22.65 -11.43
CA ASP A 287 3.77 22.19 -12.42
C ASP A 287 4.93 23.18 -12.48
N LYS A 288 6.10 22.77 -11.97
CA LYS A 288 7.31 23.60 -11.95
C LYS A 288 7.81 23.97 -13.35
N LYS A 289 7.46 23.21 -14.39
CA LYS A 289 7.89 23.51 -15.77
C LYS A 289 7.03 24.57 -16.41
N THR A 290 5.74 24.61 -16.08
CA THR A 290 4.76 25.51 -16.71
C THR A 290 4.28 26.63 -15.78
N ASN A 291 4.70 26.62 -14.52
CA ASN A 291 4.20 27.48 -13.43
C ASN A 291 2.66 27.45 -13.30
N LYS A 292 2.03 26.34 -13.70
CA LYS A 292 0.59 26.16 -13.63
C LYS A 292 0.21 25.49 -12.31
N VAL A 293 -0.71 26.11 -11.57
CA VAL A 293 -1.39 25.47 -10.44
C VAL A 293 -2.47 24.54 -10.98
N HIS A 294 -2.56 23.33 -10.43
CA HIS A 294 -3.50 22.31 -10.87
C HIS A 294 -4.91 22.51 -10.30
N ASP A 295 -5.05 23.31 -9.24
CA ASP A 295 -6.30 23.53 -8.47
C ASP A 295 -6.89 22.23 -7.91
N TYR A 296 -6.04 21.28 -7.50
CA TYR A 296 -6.51 20.10 -6.79
C TYR A 296 -7.16 20.49 -5.46
N TYR A 297 -8.13 19.70 -5.00
CA TYR A 297 -8.88 19.91 -3.76
C TYR A 297 -9.40 21.36 -3.60
N THR A 298 -9.77 21.99 -4.71
CA THR A 298 -10.20 23.39 -4.77
C THR A 298 -11.55 23.45 -5.47
N PRO A 299 -12.65 23.74 -4.75
CA PRO A 299 -13.97 23.90 -5.36
C PRO A 299 -14.02 25.00 -6.42
N GLU A 300 -14.78 24.77 -7.49
CA GLU A 300 -14.98 25.78 -8.56
C GLU A 300 -15.87 26.95 -8.11
N LYS A 301 -16.77 26.71 -7.16
CA LYS A 301 -17.68 27.72 -6.62
C LYS A 301 -17.23 28.13 -5.22
N SER A 302 -17.29 29.42 -4.92
CA SER A 302 -16.79 30.00 -3.67
C SER A 302 -17.63 29.66 -2.43
N ASP A 303 -18.89 29.30 -2.61
CA ASP A 303 -19.82 28.87 -1.55
C ASP A 303 -19.74 27.35 -1.26
N VAL A 304 -18.99 26.61 -2.06
CA VAL A 304 -18.73 25.18 -1.85
C VAL A 304 -17.44 25.00 -1.08
N LYS A 305 -17.47 24.12 -0.07
CA LYS A 305 -16.30 23.71 0.70
C LYS A 305 -16.13 22.20 0.68
N ILE A 306 -14.94 21.76 1.05
CA ILE A 306 -14.61 20.36 1.30
C ILE A 306 -14.45 20.19 2.81
N GLU A 307 -14.99 19.12 3.38
CA GLU A 307 -14.79 18.71 4.77
C GLU A 307 -14.44 17.22 4.84
N PHE A 308 -13.78 16.79 5.92
CA PHE A 308 -13.57 15.37 6.20
C PHE A 308 -14.68 14.89 7.12
N LEU A 309 -15.46 13.92 6.67
CA LEU A 309 -16.57 13.37 7.45
C LEU A 309 -16.06 12.39 8.51
N THR A 310 -15.24 11.43 8.08
CA THR A 310 -14.67 10.38 8.94
C THR A 310 -13.53 9.66 8.20
N VAL A 311 -12.69 8.92 8.94
CA VAL A 311 -11.73 7.96 8.37
C VAL A 311 -12.21 6.53 8.59
N THR A 312 -11.50 5.57 8.01
CA THR A 312 -11.79 4.15 8.22
C THR A 312 -10.94 3.58 9.37
N GLU A 313 -11.27 2.38 9.82
CA GLU A 313 -10.32 1.59 10.61
C GLU A 313 -9.02 1.34 9.79
N ALA A 314 -7.93 1.08 10.50
CA ALA A 314 -6.61 0.96 9.93
C ALA A 314 -6.41 -0.35 9.15
N LEU A 315 -5.73 -0.26 8.01
CA LEU A 315 -5.24 -1.39 7.22
C LEU A 315 -3.72 -1.36 7.20
N LYS A 316 -3.09 -2.51 7.39
CA LYS A 316 -1.63 -2.60 7.32
C LYS A 316 -1.11 -2.29 5.91
N TYR A 317 0.07 -1.69 5.85
CA TYR A 317 0.80 -1.41 4.63
C TYR A 317 1.25 -2.68 3.93
N ASN A 318 1.82 -2.52 2.74
CA ASN A 318 2.36 -3.63 1.94
C ASN A 318 3.31 -4.53 2.73
N ILE A 319 3.38 -5.79 2.30
CA ILE A 319 4.23 -6.82 2.87
C ILE A 319 5.13 -7.41 1.79
N PHE A 320 6.35 -7.78 2.16
CA PHE A 320 7.15 -8.67 1.34
C PHE A 320 6.69 -10.10 1.59
N VAL A 321 6.45 -10.83 0.52
CA VAL A 321 6.10 -12.25 0.52
C VAL A 321 7.14 -13.02 -0.28
N VAL A 322 7.39 -14.26 0.11
CA VAL A 322 8.33 -15.16 -0.57
C VAL A 322 7.66 -16.50 -0.88
N ASP A 323 8.05 -17.11 -2.00
CA ASP A 323 7.60 -18.44 -2.41
C ASP A 323 8.16 -19.54 -1.47
N ASN A 324 7.25 -20.31 -0.87
CA ASN A 324 7.58 -21.39 0.06
C ASN A 324 8.31 -22.56 -0.62
N LYS A 325 8.17 -22.71 -1.95
CA LYS A 325 8.92 -23.74 -2.71
C LYS A 325 10.37 -23.34 -2.94
N THR A 326 10.64 -22.03 -3.03
CA THR A 326 11.97 -21.50 -3.30
C THR A 326 12.79 -21.32 -2.02
N PHE A 327 12.17 -20.84 -0.94
CA PHE A 327 12.84 -20.47 0.31
C PHE A 327 12.41 -21.36 1.47
N SER A 328 13.36 -22.10 2.06
CA SER A 328 13.14 -22.77 3.35
C SER A 328 12.93 -21.76 4.48
N ILE A 329 12.34 -22.18 5.60
CA ILE A 329 12.07 -21.30 6.76
C ILE A 329 13.31 -20.50 7.20
N ASP A 330 14.49 -21.12 7.21
CA ASP A 330 15.72 -20.40 7.59
C ASP A 330 16.17 -19.42 6.52
N GLN A 331 16.01 -19.76 5.24
CA GLN A 331 16.27 -18.81 4.14
C GLN A 331 15.32 -17.63 4.16
N GLN A 332 14.06 -17.82 4.56
CA GLN A 332 13.08 -16.74 4.74
C GLN A 332 13.56 -15.76 5.82
N LYS A 333 14.06 -16.26 6.95
CA LYS A 333 14.64 -15.42 8.02
C LYS A 333 15.89 -14.68 7.56
N ILE A 334 16.78 -15.33 6.80
CA ILE A 334 17.99 -14.67 6.26
C ILE A 334 17.58 -13.55 5.29
N MET A 335 16.63 -13.81 4.39
CA MET A 335 16.10 -12.81 3.45
C MET A 335 15.47 -11.62 4.18
N ALA A 336 14.65 -11.87 5.20
CA ALA A 336 14.05 -10.81 6.02
C ALA A 336 15.12 -9.94 6.71
N ASN A 337 16.14 -10.56 7.29
CA ASN A 337 17.25 -9.83 7.90
C ASN A 337 18.09 -9.06 6.88
N ALA A 338 18.31 -9.60 5.67
CA ALA A 338 19.02 -8.90 4.61
C ALA A 338 18.29 -7.61 4.20
N ILE A 339 16.97 -7.68 3.99
CA ILE A 339 16.11 -6.50 3.71
C ILE A 339 16.25 -5.46 4.83
N LEU A 340 16.08 -5.89 6.08
CA LEU A 340 16.15 -5.00 7.24
C LEU A 340 17.54 -4.35 7.39
N ASN A 341 18.61 -5.11 7.18
CA ASN A 341 19.99 -4.63 7.34
C ASN A 341 20.36 -3.62 6.26
N VAL A 342 20.03 -3.87 4.98
CA VAL A 342 20.31 -2.92 3.89
C VAL A 342 19.61 -1.59 4.13
N TRP A 343 18.36 -1.64 4.60
CA TRP A 343 17.64 -0.42 4.99
C TRP A 343 18.30 0.31 6.17
N LYS A 344 18.63 -0.39 7.26
CA LYS A 344 19.30 0.20 8.44
C LYS A 344 20.66 0.83 8.09
N GLN A 345 21.34 0.34 7.05
CA GLN A 345 22.58 0.93 6.54
C GLN A 345 22.35 2.19 5.68
N GLY A 346 21.11 2.64 5.51
CA GLY A 346 20.76 3.80 4.68
C GLY A 346 20.91 3.56 3.18
N LYS A 347 20.87 2.29 2.74
CA LYS A 347 21.10 1.89 1.34
C LYS A 347 19.82 1.56 0.57
N ASP A 348 18.66 1.90 1.13
CA ASP A 348 17.38 1.76 0.45
C ASP A 348 17.09 2.99 -0.42
N ASN A 349 17.30 2.83 -1.73
CA ASN A 349 16.96 3.83 -2.74
C ASN A 349 15.66 3.53 -3.49
N TYR A 350 14.93 2.48 -3.09
CA TYR A 350 13.68 2.06 -3.70
C TYR A 350 12.48 2.43 -2.83
N GLY A 351 12.48 2.01 -1.56
CA GLY A 351 11.34 2.14 -0.64
C GLY A 351 10.73 3.54 -0.62
N PRO A 352 11.51 4.61 -0.41
CA PRO A 352 10.98 5.97 -0.34
C PRO A 352 10.24 6.40 -1.62
N THR A 353 10.59 5.81 -2.78
CA THR A 353 9.97 6.12 -4.08
C THR A 353 8.55 5.59 -4.24
N VAL A 354 8.14 4.69 -3.33
CA VAL A 354 6.81 4.06 -3.28
C VAL A 354 6.19 4.18 -1.89
N GLY A 355 6.67 5.13 -1.07
CA GLY A 355 6.14 5.41 0.26
C GLY A 355 6.59 4.49 1.39
N PHE A 356 7.55 3.59 1.16
CA PHE A 356 8.16 2.77 2.22
C PHE A 356 9.35 3.49 2.83
N ASN A 357 9.29 3.79 4.13
CA ASN A 357 10.35 4.48 4.86
C ASN A 357 10.99 3.61 5.94
N GLY A 358 10.47 2.41 6.15
CA GLY A 358 11.15 1.39 6.94
C GLY A 358 10.54 0.01 6.81
N TYR A 359 11.12 -0.92 7.58
CA TYR A 359 10.78 -2.33 7.52
C TYR A 359 10.79 -2.94 8.91
N LYS A 360 9.87 -3.88 9.14
CA LYS A 360 9.78 -4.69 10.35
C LYS A 360 9.67 -6.16 9.94
N ILE A 361 10.44 -7.04 10.59
CA ILE A 361 10.34 -8.48 10.38
C ILE A 361 9.00 -8.96 10.93
N ILE A 362 8.28 -9.74 10.13
CA ILE A 362 7.06 -10.44 10.55
C ILE A 362 7.50 -11.75 11.22
N VAL A 363 7.17 -11.90 12.51
CA VAL A 363 7.54 -13.09 13.29
C VAL A 363 6.39 -14.11 13.27
N ASP A 364 5.15 -13.61 13.36
CA ASP A 364 3.94 -14.42 13.33
C ASP A 364 2.95 -13.81 12.32
N PHE A 365 2.97 -14.26 11.07
CA PHE A 365 2.12 -13.67 10.03
C PHE A 365 0.62 -13.92 10.27
N GLN A 366 0.25 -14.93 11.07
CA GLN A 366 -1.14 -15.13 11.45
C GLN A 366 -1.61 -13.95 12.31
N LYS A 367 -0.88 -13.61 13.37
CA LYS A 367 -1.24 -12.50 14.27
C LYS A 367 -0.94 -11.12 13.71
N GLU A 368 0.11 -11.00 12.89
CA GLU A 368 0.59 -9.70 12.44
C GLU A 368 0.02 -9.30 11.07
N VAL A 369 -0.50 -10.22 10.26
CA VAL A 369 -1.02 -9.91 8.91
C VAL A 369 -2.46 -10.38 8.72
N ILE A 370 -2.77 -11.64 9.08
CA ILE A 370 -4.07 -12.24 8.77
C ILE A 370 -5.15 -11.76 9.74
N GLU A 371 -4.96 -11.97 11.05
CA GLU A 371 -5.96 -11.60 12.05
C GLU A 371 -6.31 -10.09 12.03
N PRO A 372 -5.35 -9.14 11.90
CA PRO A 372 -5.68 -7.73 11.81
C PRO A 372 -6.53 -7.41 10.58
N PHE A 373 -6.27 -8.08 9.45
CA PHE A 373 -7.07 -7.92 8.24
C PHE A 373 -8.47 -8.53 8.42
N GLU A 374 -8.58 -9.76 8.91
CA GLU A 374 -9.90 -10.40 9.07
C GLU A 374 -10.79 -9.66 10.08
N ASN A 375 -10.22 -9.15 11.17
CA ASN A 375 -10.95 -8.42 12.20
C ASN A 375 -11.51 -7.07 11.71
N LEU A 376 -10.92 -6.49 10.67
CA LEU A 376 -11.40 -5.26 10.04
C LEU A 376 -12.76 -5.47 9.32
N PHE A 377 -12.98 -6.66 8.75
CA PHE A 377 -14.16 -6.98 7.93
C PHE A 377 -15.21 -7.83 8.66
N LYS A 378 -15.00 -8.14 9.93
CA LYS A 378 -16.03 -8.61 10.86
C LYS A 378 -16.89 -7.42 11.31
#